data_AF-A0A9D6HSD6-F1
#
_entry.id   AF-A0A9D6HSD6-F1
#
_cell.length_a   1.000
_cell.length_b   1.000
_cell.length_c   1.000
_cell.angle_alpha   90.00
_cell.angle_beta   90.00
_cell.angle_gamma   90.00
#
_symmetry.space_group_name_H-M   'P 1'
#
loop_
_entity.id
_entity.type
_entity.pdbx_description
1 polymer ?
#
loop_
_entity_poly.entity_id
_entity_poly.type
_entity_poly.pdbx_seq_one_letter_code
_entity_poly.pdbx_strand_id
1 'polypeptide(L)'
;MEEEKKQIEEKLFLAEKERDEYLNGWKRAKADLINSKKEFEDQIKSLNDFVKIGFIKQFLPVLDALEGAKEIEGWRGVKKLVEEVLSQNGVEEIKSLGEEFDPIYHEAVGESEGDPNKVIEVLQKG
;
A
#
# COMPACT_ATOMS: atom_id res chain seq x y z
N MET A 1 -16.72 -67.17 -11.29
CA MET A 1 -15.26 -67.04 -11.09
C MET A 1 -14.63 -66.05 -12.07
N GLU A 2 -14.47 -66.35 -13.38
CA GLU A 2 -13.82 -65.39 -14.32
C GLU A 2 -14.64 -64.10 -14.54
N GLU A 3 -15.96 -64.22 -14.70
CA GLU A 3 -16.87 -63.10 -14.93
C GLU A 3 -16.99 -62.19 -13.69
N GLU A 4 -17.03 -62.78 -12.49
CA GLU A 4 -17.04 -62.02 -11.22
C GLU A 4 -15.73 -61.27 -11.02
N LYS A 5 -14.59 -61.89 -11.36
CA LYS A 5 -13.28 -61.25 -11.27
C LYS A 5 -13.22 -60.02 -12.18
N LYS A 6 -13.70 -60.17 -13.42
CA LYS A 6 -13.76 -59.06 -14.40
C LYS A 6 -14.66 -57.91 -13.94
N GLN A 7 -15.81 -58.22 -13.33
CA GLN A 7 -16.70 -57.20 -12.75
C GLN A 7 -16.06 -56.47 -11.55
N ILE A 8 -15.28 -57.17 -10.72
CA ILE A 8 -14.56 -56.56 -9.60
C ILE A 8 -13.45 -55.63 -10.11
N GLU A 9 -12.70 -56.06 -11.12
CA GLU A 9 -11.64 -55.24 -11.76
C GLU A 9 -12.22 -53.96 -12.38
N GLU A 10 -13.36 -54.06 -13.06
CA GLU A 10 -14.03 -52.90 -13.67
C GLU A 10 -14.55 -51.92 -12.61
N LYS A 11 -15.16 -52.42 -11.52
CA LYS A 11 -15.58 -51.58 -10.39
C LYS A 11 -14.40 -50.92 -9.69
N LEU A 12 -13.30 -51.64 -9.50
CA LEU A 12 -12.08 -51.10 -8.91
C LEU A 12 -11.52 -49.97 -9.75
N PHE A 13 -11.42 -50.17 -11.08
CA PHE A 13 -10.95 -49.14 -12.00
C PHE A 13 -11.83 -47.88 -11.96
N LEU A 14 -13.16 -48.03 -11.95
CA LEU A 14 -14.07 -46.88 -11.85
C LEU A 14 -13.92 -46.14 -10.52
N ALA A 15 -13.79 -46.87 -9.40
CA ALA A 15 -13.60 -46.28 -8.08
C ALA A 15 -12.25 -45.54 -7.97
N GLU A 16 -11.17 -46.09 -8.54
CA GLU A 16 -9.87 -45.43 -8.59
C GLU A 16 -9.90 -44.16 -9.43
N LYS A 17 -10.59 -44.20 -10.57
CA LYS A 17 -10.78 -43.02 -11.42
C LYS A 17 -11.57 -41.93 -10.70
N GLU A 18 -12.69 -42.26 -10.08
CA GLU A 18 -13.52 -41.32 -9.31
C GLU A 18 -12.74 -40.73 -8.11
N ARG A 19 -11.99 -41.57 -7.39
CA ARG A 19 -11.09 -41.13 -6.31
C ARG A 19 -10.09 -40.10 -6.82
N ASP A 20 -9.45 -40.35 -7.96
CA ASP A 20 -8.42 -39.47 -8.49
C ASP A 20 -9.03 -38.16 -9.02
N GLU A 21 -10.21 -38.21 -9.62
CA GLU A 21 -10.98 -37.02 -10.02
C GLU A 21 -11.31 -36.13 -8.81
N TYR A 22 -11.83 -36.72 -7.72
CA TYR A 22 -12.11 -35.98 -6.49
C TYR A 22 -10.86 -35.47 -5.80
N LEU A 23 -9.79 -36.27 -5.73
CA LEU A 23 -8.53 -35.86 -5.14
C LEU A 23 -7.93 -34.67 -5.91
N ASN A 24 -7.98 -34.69 -7.24
CA ASN A 24 -7.49 -33.61 -8.08
C ASN A 24 -8.40 -32.37 -7.98
N GLY A 25 -9.71 -32.55 -7.89
CA GLY A 25 -10.65 -31.46 -7.61
C GLY A 25 -10.37 -30.79 -6.27
N TRP A 26 -10.18 -31.59 -5.21
CA TRP A 26 -9.87 -31.10 -3.88
C TRP A 26 -8.52 -30.38 -3.82
N LYS A 27 -7.48 -30.91 -4.47
CA LYS A 27 -6.17 -30.26 -4.56
C LYS A 27 -6.26 -28.88 -5.22
N ARG A 28 -7.03 -28.76 -6.31
CA ARG A 28 -7.27 -27.47 -6.99
C ARG A 28 -8.03 -26.50 -6.09
N ALA A 29 -9.16 -26.92 -5.53
CA ALA A 29 -9.95 -26.08 -4.62
C ALA A 29 -9.13 -25.59 -3.42
N LYS A 30 -8.26 -26.44 -2.87
CA LYS A 30 -7.34 -26.07 -1.79
C LYS A 30 -6.31 -25.03 -2.24
N ALA A 31 -5.75 -25.18 -3.44
CA ALA A 31 -4.82 -24.22 -4.01
C ALA A 31 -5.49 -22.86 -4.26
N ASP A 32 -6.70 -22.86 -4.83
CA ASP A 32 -7.49 -21.65 -5.10
C ASP A 32 -7.82 -20.91 -3.80
N LEU A 33 -8.18 -21.64 -2.74
CA LEU A 33 -8.42 -21.05 -1.42
C LEU A 33 -7.16 -20.39 -0.83
N ILE A 34 -5.99 -21.04 -0.95
CA ILE A 34 -4.73 -20.49 -0.47
C ILE A 34 -4.39 -19.20 -1.23
N ASN A 35 -4.55 -19.21 -2.56
CA ASN A 35 -4.29 -18.04 -3.40
C ASN A 35 -5.25 -16.89 -3.07
N SER A 36 -6.55 -17.16 -2.98
CA SER A 36 -7.56 -16.17 -2.63
C SER A 36 -7.34 -15.58 -1.24
N LYS A 37 -6.93 -16.41 -0.26
CA LYS A 37 -6.59 -15.92 1.08
C LYS A 37 -5.41 -14.95 1.06
N LYS A 38 -4.36 -15.29 0.31
CA LYS A 38 -3.19 -14.40 0.14
C LYS A 38 -3.59 -13.08 -0.52
N GLU A 39 -4.38 -13.15 -1.59
CA GLU A 39 -4.88 -11.96 -2.29
C GLU A 39 -5.71 -11.08 -1.35
N PHE A 40 -6.57 -11.68 -0.54
CA PHE A 40 -7.37 -10.96 0.45
C PHE A 40 -6.53 -10.30 1.54
N GLU A 41 -5.47 -10.97 2.02
CA GLU A 41 -4.51 -10.38 2.97
C GLU A 41 -3.79 -9.16 2.37
N ASP A 42 -3.37 -9.24 1.10
CA ASP A 42 -2.74 -8.13 0.37
C ASP A 42 -3.73 -6.96 0.15
N GLN A 43 -5.00 -7.25 -0.14
CA GLN A 43 -6.05 -6.24 -0.26
C GLN A 43 -6.32 -5.52 1.07
N ILE A 44 -6.41 -6.26 2.18
CA ILE A 44 -6.58 -5.66 3.52
C ILE A 44 -5.40 -4.74 3.85
N LYS A 45 -4.17 -5.18 3.56
CA LYS A 45 -2.98 -4.36 3.81
C LYS A 45 -3.05 -3.06 3.00
N SER A 46 -3.38 -3.16 1.71
CA SER A 46 -3.51 -2.01 0.81
C SER A 46 -4.62 -1.04 1.28
N LEU A 47 -5.75 -1.58 1.75
CA LEU A 47 -6.84 -0.77 2.30
C LEU A 47 -6.41 -0.04 3.57
N ASN A 48 -5.70 -0.71 4.48
CA ASN A 48 -5.17 -0.08 5.69
C ASN A 48 -4.21 1.07 5.36
N ASP A 49 -3.31 0.86 4.40
CA ASP A 49 -2.38 1.91 3.97
C ASP A 49 -3.13 3.07 3.31
N PHE A 50 -4.13 2.80 2.48
CA PHE A 50 -4.99 3.83 1.89
C PHE A 50 -5.74 4.66 2.94
N VAL A 51 -6.33 4.02 3.95
CA VAL A 51 -7.03 4.71 5.05
C VAL A 51 -6.06 5.57 5.85
N LYS A 52 -4.87 5.06 6.17
CA LYS A 52 -3.83 5.82 6.88
C LYS A 52 -3.40 7.05 6.08
N ILE A 53 -3.11 6.89 4.78
CA ILE A 53 -2.75 8.01 3.89
C ILE A 53 -3.87 9.06 3.87
N GLY A 54 -5.13 8.63 3.74
CA GLY A 54 -6.28 9.52 3.77
C GLY A 54 -6.38 10.33 5.06
N PHE A 55 -6.15 9.69 6.21
CA PHE A 55 -6.13 10.36 7.51
C PHE A 55 -4.96 11.34 7.63
N ILE A 56 -3.74 10.94 7.27
CA ILE A 56 -2.55 11.80 7.34
C ILE A 56 -2.72 13.04 6.46
N LYS A 57 -3.26 12.88 5.24
CA LYS A 57 -3.53 14.02 4.34
C LYS A 57 -4.48 15.06 4.96
N GLN A 58 -5.44 14.64 5.78
CA GLN A 58 -6.33 15.56 6.49
C GLN A 58 -5.62 16.33 7.62
N PHE A 59 -4.48 15.83 8.10
CA PHE A 59 -3.66 16.47 9.13
C PHE A 59 -2.59 17.42 8.57
N LEU A 60 -2.21 17.31 7.29
CA LEU A 60 -1.22 18.22 6.68
C LEU A 60 -1.59 19.71 6.84
N PRO A 61 -2.85 20.15 6.66
CA PRO A 61 -3.22 21.56 6.90
C PRO A 61 -2.99 22.03 8.34
N VAL A 62 -3.04 21.11 9.31
CA VAL A 62 -2.70 21.42 10.70
C VAL A 62 -1.21 21.69 10.82
N LEU A 63 -0.38 20.87 10.18
CA LEU A 63 1.06 21.11 10.12
C LEU A 63 1.38 22.43 9.40
N ASP A 64 0.73 22.73 8.28
CA ASP A 64 0.92 23.99 7.55
C ASP A 64 0.55 25.21 8.41
N ALA A 65 -0.56 25.14 9.14
CA ALA A 65 -0.95 26.16 10.10
C ALA A 65 0.07 26.29 11.25
N LEU A 66 0.67 25.17 11.67
CA LEU A 66 1.80 25.16 12.61
C LEU A 66 3.05 25.83 12.00
N GLU A 67 3.31 25.72 10.70
CA GLU A 67 4.47 26.37 10.09
C GLU A 67 4.29 27.88 9.94
N GLY A 68 3.08 28.33 9.59
CA GLY A 68 2.79 29.75 9.34
C GLY A 68 2.55 30.61 10.58
N ALA A 69 2.38 30.01 11.76
CA ALA A 69 2.13 30.77 12.98
C ALA A 69 3.40 31.46 13.51
N LYS A 70 3.25 32.73 13.93
CA LYS A 70 4.32 33.46 14.64
C LYS A 70 4.66 32.73 15.94
N GLU A 71 5.94 32.67 16.29
CA GLU A 71 6.44 31.87 17.41
C GLU A 71 5.70 32.16 18.73
N ILE A 72 4.78 31.27 19.08
CA ILE A 72 4.17 31.20 20.40
C ILE A 72 4.94 30.15 21.21
N GLU A 73 5.16 30.43 22.50
CA GLU A 73 5.88 29.51 23.39
C GLU A 73 5.17 28.14 23.44
N GLY A 74 5.94 27.03 23.34
CA GLY A 74 5.42 25.65 23.27
C GLY A 74 5.09 25.16 21.86
N TRP A 75 4.94 26.05 20.88
CA TRP A 75 4.54 25.71 19.51
C TRP A 75 5.56 24.87 18.74
N ARG A 76 6.86 25.16 18.90
CA ARG A 76 7.95 24.36 18.31
C ARG A 76 7.95 22.91 18.81
N GLY A 77 7.54 22.68 20.06
CA GLY A 77 7.44 21.33 20.63
C GLY A 77 6.33 20.52 19.99
N VAL A 78 5.16 21.15 19.79
CA VAL A 78 4.02 20.52 19.11
C VAL A 78 4.36 20.19 17.66
N LYS A 79 4.96 21.14 16.92
CA LYS A 79 5.40 20.92 15.54
C LYS A 79 6.32 19.69 15.43
N LYS A 80 7.36 19.63 16.27
CA LYS A 80 8.30 18.51 16.26
C LYS A 80 7.62 17.16 16.57
N LEU A 81 6.67 17.14 17.51
CA LEU A 81 5.90 15.93 17.80
C LEU A 81 5.06 15.48 16.59
N VAL A 82 4.46 16.42 15.86
CA VAL A 82 3.71 16.11 14.63
C VAL A 82 4.65 15.54 13.55
N GLU A 83 5.80 16.16 13.32
CA GLU A 83 6.82 15.67 12.38
C GLU A 83 7.32 14.27 12.75
N GLU A 84 7.60 14.01 14.04
CA GLU A 84 8.00 12.70 14.54
C GLU A 84 6.90 11.64 14.31
N VAL A 85 5.63 11.99 14.54
CA VAL A 85 4.49 11.08 14.29
C VAL A 85 4.34 10.79 12.80
N LEU A 86 4.49 11.79 11.93
CA LEU A 86 4.44 11.60 10.47
C LEU A 86 5.57 10.68 9.99
N SER A 87 6.80 10.91 10.47
CA SER A 87 7.96 10.07 10.15
C SER A 87 7.79 8.62 10.62
N GLN A 88 7.26 8.40 11.83
CA GLN A 88 6.94 7.05 12.31
C GLN A 88 5.90 6.32 11.46
N ASN A 89 5.06 7.06 10.73
CA ASN A 89 4.08 6.51 9.80
C ASN A 89 4.57 6.48 8.34
N GLY A 90 5.86 6.69 8.11
CA GLY A 90 6.50 6.58 6.79
C GLY A 90 6.28 7.81 5.89
N VAL A 91 5.94 8.96 6.46
CA VAL A 91 5.81 10.23 5.74
C VAL A 91 7.04 11.09 5.99
N GLU A 92 7.69 11.53 4.93
CA GLU A 92 8.90 12.34 4.96
C GLU A 92 8.68 13.63 4.17
N GLU A 93 9.33 14.71 4.61
CA GLU A 93 9.35 15.98 3.90
C GLU A 93 10.15 15.85 2.60
N ILE A 94 9.58 16.34 1.50
CA ILE A 94 10.25 16.41 0.21
C ILE A 94 11.29 17.52 0.25
N LYS A 95 12.56 17.17 0.03
CA LYS A 95 13.64 18.16 -0.14
C LYS A 95 13.48 18.82 -1.50
N SER A 96 13.00 20.05 -1.50
CA SER A 96 12.71 20.76 -2.75
C SER A 96 13.67 21.93 -3.00
N LEU A 97 14.01 22.74 -2.00
CA LEU A 97 14.78 23.97 -2.21
C LEU A 97 16.15 23.71 -2.87
N GLY A 98 16.37 24.29 -4.05
CA GLY A 98 17.62 24.15 -4.82
C GLY A 98 17.74 22.86 -5.64
N GLU A 99 16.77 21.94 -5.54
CA GLU A 99 16.70 20.73 -6.36
C GLU A 99 16.07 21.00 -7.73
N GLU A 100 16.22 20.08 -8.67
CA GLU A 100 15.53 20.15 -9.96
C GLU A 100 14.00 20.09 -9.76
N PHE A 101 13.27 20.87 -10.54
CA PHE A 101 11.82 20.86 -10.50
C PHE A 101 11.27 19.55 -11.11
N ASP A 102 10.49 18.79 -10.33
CA ASP A 102 9.78 17.59 -10.76
C ASP A 102 8.26 17.79 -10.57
N PRO A 103 7.44 17.80 -11.66
CA PRO A 103 5.99 17.92 -11.58
C PRO A 103 5.27 16.84 -10.76
N ILE A 104 5.92 15.70 -10.49
CA ILE A 104 5.38 14.63 -9.65
C ILE A 104 5.35 15.06 -8.18
N TYR A 105 6.33 15.86 -7.76
CA TYR A 105 6.56 16.23 -6.36
C TYR A 105 6.35 17.73 -6.07
N HIS A 106 6.45 18.57 -7.09
CA HIS A 106 6.45 20.03 -6.94
C HIS A 106 5.29 20.68 -7.71
N GLU A 107 4.63 21.64 -7.05
CA GLU A 107 3.64 22.52 -7.67
C GLU A 107 4.26 23.89 -7.93
N ALA A 108 4.37 24.29 -9.19
CA ALA A 108 4.88 25.61 -9.57
C ALA A 108 3.79 26.67 -9.43
N VAL A 109 4.01 27.65 -8.54
CA VAL A 109 3.08 28.75 -8.25
C VAL A 109 3.54 30.10 -8.80
N GLY A 110 4.75 30.18 -9.35
CA GLY A 110 5.34 31.39 -9.92
C GLY A 110 6.73 31.14 -10.50
N GLU A 111 7.25 32.15 -11.18
CA GLU A 111 8.60 32.16 -11.77
C GLU A 111 9.39 33.35 -11.21
N SER A 112 10.71 33.19 -11.05
CA SER A 112 11.63 34.24 -10.58
C SER A 112 12.99 34.09 -11.25
N GLU A 113 13.85 35.11 -11.15
CA GLU A 113 15.23 35.03 -11.61
C GLU A 113 16.02 34.00 -10.78
N GLY A 114 16.66 33.03 -11.45
CA GLY A 114 17.40 31.96 -10.79
C GLY A 114 17.95 30.93 -11.77
N ASP A 115 18.48 29.83 -11.23
CA ASP A 115 18.90 28.68 -12.03
C ASP A 115 17.71 28.09 -12.81
N PRO A 116 17.84 27.87 -14.13
CA PRO A 116 16.77 27.26 -14.91
C PRO A 116 16.34 25.90 -14.36
N ASN A 117 15.04 25.66 -14.30
CA ASN A 117 14.43 24.38 -13.91
C ASN A 117 14.77 23.90 -12.49
N LYS A 118 15.02 24.81 -11.54
CA LYS A 118 15.20 24.50 -10.12
C LYS A 118 14.15 25.16 -9.24
N VAL A 119 13.90 24.56 -8.08
CA VAL A 119 13.04 25.16 -7.06
C VAL A 119 13.79 26.29 -6.35
N ILE A 120 13.27 27.51 -6.49
CA ILE A 120 13.91 28.74 -5.99
C ILE A 120 13.46 29.08 -4.56
N GLU A 121 12.21 28.76 -4.23
CA GLU A 121 11.60 29.00 -2.93
C GLU A 121 10.54 27.92 -2.66
N VAL A 122 10.37 27.54 -1.39
CA VAL A 122 9.33 26.60 -0.94
C VAL A 122 8.35 27.36 -0.05
N LEU A 123 7.15 27.61 -0.56
CA LEU A 123 6.09 28.31 0.19
C LEU A 123 5.31 27.37 1.12
N GLN A 124 5.19 26.10 0.73
CA GLN A 124 4.56 25.04 1.49
C GLN A 124 5.35 23.75 1.24
N LYS A 125 5.61 23.00 2.32
CA LYS A 125 6.34 21.73 2.25
C LYS A 125 5.46 20.62 1.67
N GLY A 126 6.09 19.69 0.95
CA GLY A 126 5.47 18.48 0.38
C GLY A 126 5.78 17.24 1.18
#